data_AF-A0A957ATA6-F1
#
_entry.id   AF-A0A957ATA6-F1
#
_cell.length_a   1.000
_cell.length_b   1.000
_cell.length_c   1.000
_cell.angle_alpha   90.00
_cell.angle_beta   90.00
_cell.angle_gamma   90.00
#
_symmetry.space_group_name_H-M   'P 1'
#
loop_
_entity.id
_entity.type
_entity.pdbx_description
1 polymer ?
#
loop_
_entity_poly.entity_id
_entity_poly.type
_entity_poly.pdbx_seq_one_letter_code
_entity_poly.pdbx_strand_id
1 'polypeptide(L)'
;MSTALELGRTGWQSYLEAAKALPDLPPIAPEDEIVRDDLVRRAREFASMLKERFDVDRVILFGSLVHSAWFTPDSDVDLAVEGLSGSDYWLAWRLMEDAFPGRSVDLVDLAEVSDSLRVTIETHGERL
;
A
#
# COMPACT_ATOMS: atom_id res chain seq x y z
N MET A 1 5.98 -20.32 -1.73
CA MET A 1 5.13 -19.35 -1.00
C MET A 1 4.64 -18.39 -2.05
N SER A 2 3.33 -18.38 -2.32
CA SER A 2 2.74 -17.55 -3.37
C SER A 2 2.66 -16.11 -2.88
N THR A 3 3.31 -15.20 -3.61
CA THR A 3 3.33 -13.76 -3.37
C THR A 3 2.01 -13.12 -3.81
N ALA A 4 1.71 -11.93 -3.28
CA ALA A 4 0.49 -11.15 -3.55
C ALA A 4 0.21 -10.89 -5.05
N LEU A 5 1.21 -11.13 -5.92
CA LEU A 5 1.10 -11.00 -7.37
C LEU A 5 0.32 -12.14 -8.06
N GLU A 6 0.09 -13.30 -7.42
CA GLU A 6 -0.57 -14.46 -8.06
C GLU A 6 -2.09 -14.50 -7.92
N LEU A 7 -2.68 -13.58 -7.17
CA LEU A 7 -4.10 -13.63 -6.82
C LEU A 7 -4.92 -12.72 -7.73
N GLY A 8 -5.17 -13.18 -8.96
CA GLY A 8 -6.28 -12.68 -9.77
C GLY A 8 -7.63 -12.77 -9.02
N ARG A 9 -8.69 -12.13 -9.57
CA ARG A 9 -10.06 -11.90 -9.03
C ARG A 9 -10.62 -12.82 -7.92
N THR A 10 -10.24 -14.09 -7.84
CA THR A 10 -10.66 -15.07 -6.83
C THR A 10 -9.83 -15.03 -5.54
N GLY A 11 -8.56 -14.62 -5.61
CA GLY A 11 -7.64 -14.68 -4.49
C GLY A 11 -7.77 -13.54 -3.47
N TRP A 12 -8.26 -12.39 -3.92
CA TRP A 12 -8.55 -11.25 -3.03
C TRP A 12 -9.80 -11.48 -2.16
N GLN A 13 -10.71 -12.34 -2.61
CA GLN A 13 -11.89 -12.70 -1.82
C GLN A 13 -11.50 -13.64 -0.67
N SER A 14 -10.53 -14.55 -0.88
CA SER A 14 -9.89 -15.28 0.21
C SER A 14 -9.07 -14.38 1.13
N TYR A 15 -8.48 -13.28 0.64
CA TYR A 15 -7.83 -12.26 1.47
C TYR A 15 -8.85 -11.54 2.38
N LEU A 16 -9.99 -11.10 1.85
CA LEU A 16 -11.05 -10.45 2.64
C LEU A 16 -11.76 -11.42 3.60
N GLU A 17 -11.98 -12.67 3.19
CA GLU A 17 -12.58 -13.71 4.05
C GLU A 17 -11.58 -14.19 5.12
N ALA A 18 -10.29 -14.30 4.81
CA ALA A 18 -9.24 -14.55 5.82
C ALA A 18 -9.09 -13.35 6.77
N ALA A 19 -9.14 -12.12 6.28
CA ALA A 19 -9.11 -10.90 7.10
C ALA A 19 -10.33 -10.81 8.05
N LYS A 20 -11.51 -11.29 7.62
CA LYS A 20 -12.67 -11.45 8.51
C LYS A 20 -12.55 -12.63 9.48
N ALA A 21 -11.81 -13.67 9.10
CA ALA A 21 -11.69 -14.91 9.87
C ALA A 21 -10.51 -14.95 10.86
N LEU A 22 -9.56 -14.01 10.81
CA LEU A 22 -8.41 -13.96 11.72
C LEU A 22 -8.44 -12.77 12.69
N PRO A 23 -9.24 -12.84 13.77
CA PRO A 23 -9.04 -12.00 14.94
C PRO A 23 -7.88 -12.46 15.86
N ASP A 24 -7.28 -13.64 15.62
CA ASP A 24 -6.33 -14.31 16.53
C ASP A 24 -4.87 -14.42 16.01
N LEU A 25 -4.46 -13.61 15.02
CA LEU A 25 -3.02 -13.48 14.73
C LEU A 25 -2.32 -12.86 15.95
N PRO A 26 -1.21 -13.44 16.43
CA PRO A 26 -0.46 -12.81 17.50
C PRO A 26 -0.08 -11.38 17.08
N PRO A 27 -0.14 -10.41 18.00
CA PRO A 27 0.32 -9.06 17.70
C PRO A 27 1.76 -9.14 17.17
N ILE A 28 2.05 -8.31 16.15
CA ILE A 28 3.39 -8.19 15.60
C ILE A 28 4.39 -7.91 16.73
N ALA A 29 5.62 -8.40 16.58
CA ALA A 29 6.64 -8.15 17.58
C ALA A 29 6.82 -6.63 17.76
N PRO A 30 7.11 -6.11 18.96
CA PRO A 30 7.32 -4.68 19.16
C PRO A 30 8.38 -4.06 18.23
N GLU A 31 9.37 -4.86 17.84
CA GLU A 31 10.40 -4.49 16.87
C GLU A 31 9.81 -4.28 15.47
N ASP A 32 8.88 -5.14 15.07
CA ASP A 32 8.18 -5.06 13.78
C ASP A 32 7.19 -3.89 13.76
N GLU A 33 6.56 -3.59 14.91
CA GLU A 33 5.69 -2.42 15.07
C GLU A 33 6.46 -1.10 14.87
N ILE A 34 7.69 -1.01 15.41
CA ILE A 34 8.57 0.14 15.18
C ILE A 34 8.91 0.29 13.69
N VAL A 35 9.23 -0.82 13.01
CA VAL A 35 9.54 -0.79 11.57
C VAL A 35 8.31 -0.36 10.76
N ARG A 36 7.14 -0.91 11.07
CA ARG A 36 5.89 -0.54 10.43
C ARG A 36 5.60 0.94 10.61
N ASP A 37 5.70 1.47 11.83
CA ASP A 37 5.42 2.87 12.12
C ASP A 37 6.39 3.81 11.39
N ASP A 38 7.67 3.42 11.26
CA ASP A 38 8.63 4.17 10.44
C ASP A 38 8.24 4.18 8.96
N LEU A 39 7.82 3.04 8.41
CA LEU A 39 7.36 2.94 7.02
C LEU A 39 6.10 3.78 6.78
N VAL A 40 5.12 3.72 7.69
CA VAL A 40 3.89 4.54 7.61
C VAL A 40 4.22 6.04 7.69
N ARG A 41 5.15 6.44 8.56
CA ARG A 41 5.61 7.84 8.65
C ARG A 41 6.24 8.30 7.33
N ARG A 42 7.14 7.50 6.76
CA ARG A 42 7.76 7.81 5.45
C ARG A 42 6.74 7.82 4.32
N ALA A 43 5.73 6.95 4.36
CA ALA A 43 4.63 6.95 3.39
C ALA A 43 3.83 8.25 3.44
N ARG A 44 3.57 8.81 4.63
CA ARG A 44 2.93 10.14 4.78
C ARG A 44 3.80 11.27 4.25
N GLU A 45 5.10 11.23 4.49
CA GLU A 45 6.05 12.20 3.94
C GLU A 45 6.07 12.13 2.41
N PHE A 46 6.12 10.91 1.86
CA PHE A 46 6.09 10.67 0.43
C PHE A 46 4.77 11.11 -0.22
N ALA A 47 3.64 10.80 0.41
CA ALA A 47 2.32 11.25 -0.02
C ALA A 47 2.22 12.78 -0.06
N SER A 48 2.81 13.48 0.91
CA SER A 48 2.86 14.93 0.92
C SER A 48 3.68 15.47 -0.27
N MET A 49 4.85 14.85 -0.53
CA MET A 49 5.67 15.19 -1.71
C MET A 49 4.92 14.96 -3.01
N LEU A 50 4.17 13.85 -3.13
CA LEU A 50 3.37 13.57 -4.32
C LEU A 50 2.32 14.66 -4.56
N LYS A 51 1.58 15.05 -3.52
CA LYS A 51 0.58 16.13 -3.59
C LYS A 51 1.21 17.46 -4.02
N GLU A 52 2.36 17.81 -3.44
CA GLU A 52 3.02 19.09 -3.74
C GLU A 52 3.67 19.12 -5.13
N ARG A 53 4.26 18.00 -5.57
CA ARG A 53 5.06 17.95 -6.80
C ARG A 53 4.26 17.62 -8.05
N PHE A 54 3.23 16.79 -7.90
CA PHE A 54 2.46 16.25 -9.02
C PHE A 54 0.99 16.67 -8.99
N ASP A 55 0.57 17.46 -8.00
CA ASP A 55 -0.81 17.94 -7.86
C ASP A 55 -1.84 16.79 -7.84
N VAL A 56 -1.47 15.67 -7.21
CA VAL A 56 -2.35 14.49 -7.11
C VAL A 56 -3.53 14.77 -6.17
N ASP A 57 -4.71 14.30 -6.56
CA ASP A 57 -5.96 14.51 -5.82
C ASP A 57 -5.99 13.72 -4.51
N ARG A 58 -5.54 12.46 -4.58
CA ARG A 58 -5.64 11.50 -3.47
C ARG A 58 -4.44 10.59 -3.41
N VAL A 59 -3.99 10.30 -2.19
CA VAL A 59 -3.00 9.26 -1.90
C VAL A 59 -3.58 8.36 -0.80
N ILE A 60 -3.58 7.06 -1.04
CA ILE A 60 -4.14 6.07 -0.12
C ILE A 60 -3.08 5.01 0.14
N LEU A 61 -2.70 4.84 1.40
CA LEU A 61 -1.94 3.68 1.85
C LEU A 61 -2.88 2.49 1.94
N PHE A 62 -2.48 1.34 1.42
CA PHE A 62 -3.27 0.12 1.56
C PHE A 62 -2.36 -1.07 1.90
N GLY A 63 -2.93 -2.28 1.88
CA GLY A 63 -2.17 -3.50 2.13
C GLY A 63 -1.79 -3.71 3.60
N SER A 64 -0.63 -4.34 3.77
CA SER A 64 -0.12 -4.84 5.06
C SER A 64 0.24 -3.73 6.04
N LEU A 65 0.64 -2.55 5.54
CA LEU A 65 0.98 -1.40 6.38
C LEU A 65 -0.25 -0.79 7.08
N VAL A 66 -1.43 -0.86 6.47
CA VAL A 66 -2.69 -0.44 7.12
C VAL A 66 -3.17 -1.48 8.12
N HIS A 67 -3.01 -2.77 7.82
CA HIS A 67 -3.49 -3.87 8.66
C HIS A 67 -2.34 -4.52 9.43
N SER A 68 -2.03 -4.00 10.62
CA SER A 68 -0.89 -4.44 11.45
C SER A 68 -0.80 -5.94 11.67
N ALA A 69 -1.94 -6.65 11.75
CA ALA A 69 -1.99 -8.11 11.90
C ALA A 69 -1.28 -8.90 10.78
N TRP A 70 -1.03 -8.27 9.62
CA TRP A 70 -0.44 -8.89 8.44
C TRP A 70 0.92 -8.29 8.07
N PHE A 71 1.42 -7.36 8.87
CA PHE A 71 2.73 -6.79 8.66
C PHE A 71 3.81 -7.82 8.99
N THR A 72 4.75 -7.96 8.08
CA THR A 72 6.00 -8.70 8.27
C THR A 72 7.19 -7.80 7.97
N PRO A 73 8.38 -8.10 8.52
CA PRO A 73 9.57 -7.32 8.24
C PRO A 73 9.94 -7.17 6.78
N ASP A 74 9.47 -8.04 5.88
CA ASP A 74 9.73 -8.02 4.44
C ASP A 74 8.58 -7.42 3.62
N SER A 75 7.58 -6.82 4.28
CA SER A 75 6.40 -6.27 3.61
C SER A 75 6.76 -5.14 2.66
N ASP A 76 5.99 -5.08 1.57
CA ASP A 76 5.95 -4.01 0.59
C ASP A 76 5.29 -2.74 1.15
N VAL A 77 5.56 -1.64 0.45
CA VAL A 77 4.87 -0.36 0.66
C VAL A 77 3.88 -0.17 -0.49
N ASP A 78 2.59 -0.29 -0.19
CA ASP A 78 1.52 -0.18 -1.18
C ASP A 78 0.86 1.20 -1.13
N LEU A 79 0.99 1.99 -2.19
CA LEU A 79 0.39 3.31 -2.32
C LEU A 79 -0.48 3.41 -3.57
N ALA A 80 -1.72 3.87 -3.40
CA ALA A 80 -2.61 4.18 -4.49
C ALA A 80 -2.71 5.70 -4.65
N VAL A 81 -2.59 6.19 -5.87
CA VAL A 81 -2.63 7.61 -6.20
C VAL A 81 -3.73 7.88 -7.20
N GLU A 82 -4.38 9.04 -7.10
CA GLU A 82 -5.32 9.52 -8.12
C GLU A 82 -4.90 10.90 -8.59
N GLY A 83 -5.04 11.15 -9.89
CA GLY A 83 -4.68 12.43 -10.51
C GLY A 83 -3.24 12.48 -11.02
N LEU A 84 -2.50 11.36 -10.96
CA LEU A 84 -1.15 11.30 -11.51
C LEU A 84 -1.22 11.17 -13.04
N SER A 85 -0.48 12.02 -13.75
CA SER A 85 -0.41 11.89 -15.22
C SER A 85 0.40 10.64 -15.59
N GLY A 86 0.03 9.97 -16.69
CA GLY A 86 0.78 8.79 -17.17
C GLY A 86 2.26 9.09 -17.49
N SER A 87 2.60 10.35 -17.83
CA SER A 87 3.99 10.80 -17.99
C SER A 87 4.75 10.91 -16.67
N ASP A 88 4.05 11.21 -15.57
CA ASP A 88 4.64 11.39 -14.24
C ASP A 88 4.66 10.08 -13.43
N TYR A 89 3.85 9.09 -13.80
CA TYR A 89 3.77 7.80 -13.13
C TYR A 89 5.13 7.15 -12.90
N TRP A 90 5.91 7.01 -13.97
CA TRP A 90 7.23 6.39 -13.87
C TRP A 90 8.21 7.21 -13.02
N LEU A 91 8.09 8.54 -13.02
CA LEU A 91 8.90 9.39 -12.18
C LEU A 91 8.50 9.24 -10.70
N ALA A 92 7.21 9.21 -10.40
CA ALA A 92 6.70 8.96 -9.06
C ALA A 92 7.13 7.59 -8.54
N TRP A 93 7.06 6.54 -9.37
CA TRP A 93 7.55 5.20 -9.03
C TRP A 93 9.03 5.24 -8.65
N ARG A 94 9.88 5.88 -9.47
CA ARG A 94 11.32 6.00 -9.19
C ARG A 94 11.59 6.76 -7.90
N LEU A 95 10.86 7.85 -7.64
CA LEU A 95 10.97 8.59 -6.38
C LEU A 95 10.54 7.73 -5.18
N MET A 96 9.57 6.83 -5.36
CA MET A 96 9.14 5.89 -4.33
C MET A 96 10.23 4.86 -4.05
N GLU A 97 10.84 4.26 -5.07
CA GLU A 97 11.99 3.35 -4.91
C GLU A 97 13.13 4.03 -4.12
N ASP A 98 13.42 5.30 -4.42
CA ASP A 98 14.44 6.08 -3.73
C ASP A 98 14.05 6.43 -2.28
N ALA A 99 12.76 6.64 -2.00
CA ALA A 99 12.26 6.95 -0.66
C ALA A 99 12.24 5.73 0.28
N PHE A 100 12.15 4.51 -0.28
CA PHE A 100 12.08 3.26 0.45
C PHE A 100 13.21 2.30 0.05
N PRO A 101 14.48 2.67 0.30
CA PRO A 101 15.62 1.85 -0.10
C PRO A 101 15.60 0.50 0.61
N GLY A 102 15.76 -0.58 -0.16
CA GLY A 102 15.75 -1.95 0.35
C GLY A 102 14.35 -2.49 0.66
N ARG A 103 13.29 -1.79 0.25
CA ARG A 103 11.89 -2.25 0.32
C ARG A 103 11.31 -2.43 -1.07
N SER A 104 10.42 -3.42 -1.20
CA SER A 104 9.56 -3.51 -2.37
C SER A 104 8.51 -2.41 -2.27
N VAL A 105 8.22 -1.75 -3.39
CA VAL A 105 7.23 -0.68 -3.47
C VAL A 105 6.22 -1.05 -4.55
N ASP A 106 4.94 -0.80 -4.27
CA ASP A 106 3.86 -0.89 -5.26
C ASP A 106 3.13 0.45 -5.29
N LEU A 107 3.23 1.15 -6.42
CA LEU A 107 2.48 2.36 -6.70
C LEU A 107 1.38 2.01 -7.70
N VAL A 108 0.13 2.30 -7.41
CA VAL A 108 -0.99 2.03 -8.32
C VAL A 108 -1.76 3.30 -8.63
N ASP A 109 -2.12 3.50 -9.91
CA ASP A 109 -3.02 4.59 -10.29
C ASP A 109 -4.48 4.15 -10.11
N LEU A 110 -5.21 4.83 -9.22
CA LEU A 110 -6.63 4.60 -8.98
C LEU A 110 -7.46 4.70 -10.26
N ALA A 111 -7.04 5.49 -11.26
CA ALA A 111 -7.71 5.59 -12.55
C ALA A 111 -7.57 4.33 -13.43
N GLU A 112 -6.50 3.55 -13.25
CA GLU A 112 -6.20 2.38 -14.09
C GLU A 112 -6.45 1.04 -13.40
N VAL A 113 -6.62 1.01 -12.08
CA VAL A 113 -6.97 -0.22 -11.35
C VAL A 113 -8.40 -0.70 -11.64
N SER A 114 -8.62 -2.01 -11.56
CA SER A 114 -9.95 -2.60 -11.68
C SER A 114 -10.92 -2.05 -10.61
N ASP A 115 -12.21 -1.93 -10.95
CA ASP A 115 -13.25 -1.46 -10.02
C ASP A 115 -13.26 -2.22 -8.68
N SER A 116 -13.06 -3.54 -8.72
CA SER A 116 -12.99 -4.38 -7.51
C SER A 116 -11.83 -4.01 -6.60
N LEU A 117 -10.68 -3.68 -7.19
CA LEU A 117 -9.49 -3.27 -6.44
C LEU A 117 -9.66 -1.84 -5.92
N ARG A 118 -10.18 -0.92 -6.74
CA ARG A 118 -10.52 0.45 -6.33
C ARG A 118 -11.43 0.46 -5.11
N VAL A 119 -12.54 -0.27 -5.14
CA VAL A 119 -13.48 -0.35 -4.00
C VAL A 119 -12.79 -0.87 -2.75
N THR A 120 -11.91 -1.86 -2.88
CA THR A 120 -11.17 -2.40 -1.74
C THR A 120 -10.22 -1.34 -1.16
N ILE A 121 -9.40 -0.71 -1.99
CA ILE A 121 -8.45 0.33 -1.58
C ILE A 121 -9.20 1.48 -0.89
N GLU A 122 -10.33 1.91 -1.45
CA GLU A 122 -11.14 2.98 -0.86
C GLU A 122 -11.82 2.59 0.47
N THR A 123 -12.14 1.32 0.65
CA THR A 123 -12.83 0.81 1.85
C THR A 123 -11.87 0.49 2.99
N HIS A 124 -10.71 -0.08 2.67
CA HIS A 124 -9.77 -0.65 3.63
C HIS A 124 -8.45 0.11 3.72
N GLY A 125 -8.19 1.03 2.80
CA GLY A 125 -6.99 1.88 2.82
C GLY A 125 -7.13 3.07 3.76
N GLU A 126 -5.98 3.62 4.15
CA GLU A 126 -5.86 4.85 4.93
C GLU A 126 -5.51 6.01 4.00
N ARG A 127 -6.31 7.07 4.00
CA ARG A 127 -5.99 8.30 3.25
C ARG A 127 -4.85 9.03 3.95
N LEU A 128 -3.78 9.29 3.20
CA LEU A 128 -2.64 10.09 3.63
C LEU A 128 -2.79 11.54 3.15
#